data_AF-A0A7Z9G188-F1
#
_entry.id   AF-A0A7Z9G188-F1
#
_cell.length_a   1.000
_cell.length_b   1.000
_cell.length_c   1.000
_cell.angle_alpha   90.00
_cell.angle_beta   90.00
_cell.angle_gamma   90.00
#
_symmetry.space_group_name_H-M   'P 1'
#
loop_
_entity.id
_entity.type
_entity.pdbx_description
1 polymer ?
#
loop_
_entity_poly.entity_id
_entity_poly.type
_entity_poly.pdbx_seq_one_letter_code
_entity_poly.pdbx_strand_id
1 'polypeptide(L)'
;MVREKISKKISNMSSVQQNGFCSSVLPVLGLLVLVSACAEITLPTNELNGIHVSGSSTVKAPPDIATMQVGVQTFAEKAEDAVAKNNGKVEAMIVALLEKGIAEADIQTTSFNISPQREYKANHPPVVIGFNVSNMLSVTIR
;
A
#
# COMPACT_ATOMS: atom_id res chain seq x y z
N MET A 1 -17.46 -26.87 9.91
CA MET A 1 -17.31 -25.58 9.21
C MET A 1 -16.80 -24.58 10.25
N VAL A 2 -15.51 -24.48 10.58
CA VAL A 2 -14.41 -23.87 9.83
C VAL A 2 -13.07 -24.47 10.33
N ARG A 3 -12.84 -25.77 10.09
CA ARG A 3 -11.48 -26.27 9.87
C ARG A 3 -11.21 -26.06 8.39
N GLU A 4 -10.41 -25.07 7.98
CA GLU A 4 -9.72 -25.18 6.67
C GLU A 4 -8.69 -24.10 6.30
N LYS A 5 -8.62 -22.93 6.95
CA LYS A 5 -7.86 -21.81 6.34
C LYS A 5 -6.66 -21.22 7.06
N ILE A 6 -6.30 -21.64 8.27
CA ILE A 6 -5.07 -21.11 8.93
C ILE A 6 -3.89 -22.10 8.80
N SER A 7 -4.16 -23.37 8.49
CA SER A 7 -3.12 -24.42 8.39
C SER A 7 -2.38 -24.46 7.04
N LYS A 8 -2.62 -23.54 6.10
CA LYS A 8 -2.17 -23.67 4.70
C LYS A 8 -1.22 -22.57 4.20
N LYS A 9 -0.60 -21.78 5.10
CA LYS A 9 0.35 -20.73 4.70
C LYS A 9 1.65 -20.69 5.50
N ILE A 10 2.05 -21.81 6.07
CA ILE A 10 3.45 -22.04 6.51
C ILE A 10 3.98 -23.31 5.82
N SER A 11 3.49 -23.55 4.60
CA SER A 11 4.11 -24.40 3.60
C SER A 11 4.61 -23.49 2.48
N ASN A 12 5.75 -22.83 2.69
CA ASN A 12 6.68 -22.52 1.61
C ASN A 12 7.91 -21.80 2.15
N MET A 13 9.06 -22.37 1.79
CA MET A 13 10.42 -21.88 2.01
C MET A 13 10.89 -21.88 3.47
N SER A 14 11.94 -22.58 3.87
CA SER A 14 12.95 -23.30 3.09
C SER A 14 13.86 -24.06 4.05
N SER A 15 14.00 -25.36 3.81
CA SER A 15 15.27 -26.11 3.86
C SER A 15 16.22 -25.92 5.05
N VAL A 16 16.13 -26.80 6.06
CA VAL A 16 17.30 -27.42 6.74
C VAL A 16 16.77 -28.76 7.30
N GLN A 17 16.91 -29.91 6.62
CA GLN A 17 18.07 -30.81 6.71
C GLN A 17 18.29 -31.26 8.17
N GLN A 18 18.21 -32.52 8.62
CA GLN A 18 18.39 -33.83 7.99
C GLN A 18 18.03 -34.91 9.05
N ASN A 19 17.40 -36.00 8.58
CA ASN A 19 17.67 -37.42 8.90
C ASN A 19 17.50 -38.02 10.31
N GLY A 20 16.79 -39.16 10.33
CA GLY A 20 17.11 -40.35 11.15
C GLY A 20 16.06 -40.70 12.20
N PHE A 21 14.98 -41.40 11.84
CA PHE A 21 14.80 -42.84 12.12
C PHE A 21 15.39 -43.30 13.47
N CYS A 22 14.53 -43.68 14.43
CA CYS A 22 14.16 -45.08 14.65
C CYS A 22 13.25 -45.19 15.89
N SER A 23 12.08 -45.77 15.68
CA SER A 23 11.03 -46.02 16.67
C SER A 23 11.16 -47.44 17.24
N SER A 24 10.73 -47.58 18.50
CA SER A 24 10.09 -48.77 19.13
C SER A 24 10.88 -50.07 19.33
N VAL A 25 11.09 -50.47 20.59
CA VAL A 25 10.67 -51.80 21.12
C VAL A 25 10.45 -51.75 22.66
N LEU A 26 9.57 -52.64 23.13
CA LEU A 26 8.87 -52.76 24.43
C LEU A 26 9.72 -53.48 25.54
N PRO A 27 9.23 -53.81 26.77
CA PRO A 27 9.80 -53.42 28.07
C PRO A 27 10.42 -54.56 28.92
N VAL A 28 11.15 -54.15 29.98
CA VAL A 28 11.27 -54.76 31.34
C VAL A 28 11.70 -56.23 31.46
N LEU A 29 12.87 -56.47 32.08
CA LEU A 29 13.07 -57.13 33.39
C LEU A 29 14.53 -57.62 33.55
N GLY A 30 15.24 -57.23 34.63
CA GLY A 30 16.44 -57.98 35.06
C GLY A 30 17.64 -57.19 35.61
N LEU A 31 17.44 -56.47 36.72
CA LEU A 31 18.34 -56.36 37.89
C LEU A 31 19.88 -56.46 37.67
N LEU A 32 20.58 -55.32 37.68
CA LEU A 32 21.87 -55.20 38.36
C LEU A 32 22.05 -53.79 38.92
N VAL A 33 22.67 -53.76 40.09
CA VAL A 33 22.61 -52.75 41.14
C VAL A 33 23.80 -51.76 41.02
N LEU A 34 23.56 -50.48 41.41
CA LEU A 34 24.51 -49.39 41.74
C LEU A 34 25.30 -48.69 40.62
N VAL A 35 24.80 -47.53 40.16
CA VAL A 35 25.57 -46.31 39.81
C VAL A 35 24.60 -45.13 40.03
N SER A 36 24.65 -44.45 41.17
CA SER A 36 25.51 -43.30 41.48
C SER A 36 25.25 -42.08 40.59
N ALA A 37 25.00 -40.96 41.28
CA ALA A 37 24.95 -39.59 40.81
C ALA A 37 23.72 -39.15 40.00
N CYS A 38 22.92 -38.31 40.67
CA CYS A 38 22.14 -37.27 40.00
C CYS A 38 23.11 -36.43 39.16
N ALA A 39 23.09 -36.60 37.84
CA ALA A 39 23.67 -35.61 36.95
C ALA A 39 22.59 -34.56 36.70
N GLU A 40 22.60 -33.51 37.50
CA GLU A 40 21.96 -32.26 37.14
C GLU A 40 22.67 -31.74 35.89
N ILE A 41 21.97 -31.70 34.76
CA ILE A 41 22.42 -30.97 33.58
C ILE A 41 22.33 -29.49 33.94
N THR A 42 23.40 -28.96 34.50
CA THR A 42 23.57 -27.52 34.69
C THR A 42 23.79 -26.91 33.31
N LEU A 43 22.74 -26.31 32.75
CA LEU A 43 22.87 -25.39 31.63
C LEU A 43 23.79 -24.24 32.09
N PRO A 44 24.79 -23.81 31.30
CA PRO A 44 25.59 -22.66 31.67
C PRO A 44 24.65 -21.46 31.90
N THR A 45 24.56 -21.01 33.15
CA THR A 45 23.95 -19.73 33.49
C THR A 45 24.78 -18.67 32.79
N ASN A 46 24.17 -18.05 31.79
CA ASN A 46 24.70 -16.89 31.11
C ASN A 46 24.87 -15.78 32.16
N GLU A 47 26.08 -15.65 32.71
CA GLU A 47 26.51 -14.58 33.59
C GLU A 47 26.48 -13.26 32.80
N LEU A 48 25.28 -12.71 32.62
CA LEU A 48 25.03 -11.42 31.99
C LEU A 48 25.47 -10.31 32.97
N ASN A 49 26.79 -10.13 33.10
CA ASN A 49 27.36 -8.95 33.75
C ASN A 49 27.30 -7.77 32.77
N GLY A 50 26.14 -7.11 32.72
CA GLY A 50 25.93 -5.91 31.92
C GLY A 50 24.53 -5.34 32.09
N ILE A 51 24.41 -4.02 31.98
CA ILE A 51 23.10 -3.35 31.99
C ILE A 51 22.57 -3.36 30.56
N HIS A 52 21.51 -4.12 30.31
CA HIS A 52 20.81 -4.14 29.03
C HIS A 52 19.64 -3.15 29.09
N VAL A 53 19.69 -2.10 28.26
CA VAL A 53 18.60 -1.11 28.15
C VAL A 53 17.97 -1.23 26.77
N SER A 54 16.66 -1.45 26.74
CA SER A 54 15.85 -1.28 25.55
C SER A 54 15.04 0.02 25.66
N GLY A 55 15.06 0.82 24.60
CA GLY A 55 14.31 2.06 24.50
C GLY A 55 13.51 2.07 23.21
N SER A 56 12.22 2.36 23.30
CA SER A 56 11.36 2.66 22.15
C SER A 56 10.78 4.04 22.33
N SER A 57 10.74 4.84 21.26
CA SER A 57 10.10 6.15 21.26
C SER A 57 9.15 6.26 20.08
N THR A 58 8.06 6.98 20.29
CA THR A 58 7.08 7.31 19.25
C THR A 58 6.77 8.79 19.38
N VAL A 59 6.93 9.52 18.29
CA VAL A 59 6.62 10.95 18.22
C VAL A 59 5.40 11.14 17.32
N LYS A 60 4.44 11.91 17.79
CA LYS A 60 3.26 12.31 17.00
C LYS A 60 3.39 13.80 16.70
N ALA A 61 3.28 14.16 15.43
CA ALA A 61 3.27 15.55 14.97
C ALA A 61 2.02 15.78 14.12
N PRO A 62 1.40 16.97 14.19
CA PRO A 62 0.33 17.34 13.27
C PRO A 62 0.88 17.47 11.84
N PRO A 63 0.09 17.11 10.80
CA PRO A 63 0.47 17.36 9.41
C PRO A 63 0.42 18.86 9.11
N ASP A 64 1.37 19.34 8.32
CA ASP A 64 1.60 20.74 7.94
C ASP A 64 1.35 21.01 6.45
N ILE A 65 1.13 19.97 5.64
CA ILE A 65 0.86 20.10 4.20
C ILE A 65 -0.35 19.25 3.84
N ALA A 66 -1.27 19.85 3.08
CA ALA A 66 -2.37 19.15 2.42
C ALA A 66 -2.28 19.29 0.91
N THR A 67 -2.50 18.21 0.18
CA THR A 67 -2.58 18.22 -1.29
C THR A 67 -3.99 17.88 -1.73
N MET A 68 -4.56 18.71 -2.59
CA MET A 68 -5.89 18.53 -3.18
C MET A 68 -5.79 18.46 -4.69
N GLN A 69 -6.63 17.63 -5.31
CA GLN A 69 -6.72 17.53 -6.76
C GLN A 69 -8.08 18.02 -7.20
N VAL A 70 -8.09 19.00 -8.11
CA VAL A 70 -9.30 19.61 -8.64
C VAL A 70 -9.19 19.62 -10.16
N GLY A 71 -10.23 19.17 -10.83
CA GLY A 71 -10.23 19.11 -12.29
C GLY A 71 -11.52 19.61 -12.89
N VAL A 72 -11.43 20.06 -14.13
CA VAL A 72 -12.58 20.48 -14.93
C VAL A 72 -12.66 19.63 -16.18
N GLN A 73 -13.88 19.26 -16.52
CA GLN A 73 -14.20 18.50 -17.71
C GLN A 73 -15.19 19.29 -18.56
N THR A 74 -14.93 19.35 -19.86
CA THR A 74 -15.76 20.06 -20.83
C THR A 74 -16.01 19.19 -22.05
N PHE A 75 -17.19 19.35 -22.63
CA PHE A 75 -17.59 18.66 -23.85
C PHE A 75 -18.04 19.69 -24.90
N ALA A 76 -17.61 19.49 -26.15
CA ALA A 76 -18.13 20.21 -27.31
C ALA A 76 -17.99 19.37 -28.58
N GLU A 77 -18.76 19.71 -29.62
CA GLU A 77 -18.70 19.02 -30.92
C GLU A 77 -17.35 19.21 -31.62
N LYS A 78 -16.74 20.40 -31.47
CA LYS A 78 -15.41 20.72 -31.98
C LYS A 78 -14.38 20.68 -30.85
N ALA A 79 -13.19 20.16 -31.16
CA ALA A 79 -12.08 20.10 -30.20
C ALA A 79 -11.65 21.50 -29.71
N GLU A 80 -11.56 22.47 -30.62
CA GLU A 80 -11.16 23.85 -30.31
C GLU A 80 -12.11 24.50 -29.30
N ASP A 81 -13.42 24.36 -29.52
CA ASP A 81 -14.45 24.88 -28.61
C ASP A 81 -14.40 24.20 -27.24
N ALA A 82 -14.13 22.89 -27.21
CA ALA A 82 -14.02 22.13 -25.96
C ALA A 82 -12.82 22.60 -25.13
N VAL A 83 -11.69 22.88 -25.78
CA VAL A 83 -10.46 23.40 -25.15
C VAL A 83 -10.65 24.84 -24.70
N ALA A 84 -11.21 25.72 -25.53
CA ALA A 84 -11.47 27.11 -25.15
C ALA A 84 -12.38 27.21 -23.92
N LYS A 85 -13.46 26.40 -23.89
CA LYS A 85 -14.33 26.28 -22.71
C LYS A 85 -13.62 25.72 -21.49
N ASN A 86 -12.68 24.78 -21.68
CA ASN A 86 -11.91 24.22 -20.57
C ASN A 86 -10.99 25.29 -19.97
N ASN A 87 -10.21 25.95 -20.81
CA ASN A 87 -9.25 26.97 -20.41
C ASN A 87 -9.93 28.11 -19.63
N GLY A 88 -11.07 28.61 -20.11
CA GLY A 88 -11.82 29.65 -19.40
C GLY A 88 -12.33 29.19 -18.02
N LYS A 89 -12.71 27.91 -17.87
CA LYS A 89 -13.09 27.35 -16.56
C LYS A 89 -11.89 27.16 -15.63
N VAL A 90 -10.75 26.73 -16.17
CA VAL A 90 -9.50 26.59 -15.41
C VAL A 90 -9.05 27.96 -14.90
N GLU A 91 -9.06 28.99 -15.74
CA GLU A 91 -8.70 30.35 -15.36
C GLU A 91 -9.59 30.88 -14.24
N ALA A 92 -10.92 30.73 -14.37
CA ALA A 92 -11.85 31.10 -13.31
C ALA A 92 -11.60 30.34 -11.99
N MET A 93 -11.22 29.07 -12.09
CA MET A 93 -10.87 28.26 -10.92
C MET A 93 -9.56 28.74 -10.27
N ILE A 94 -8.53 29.06 -11.06
CA ILE A 94 -7.26 29.61 -10.55
C ILE A 94 -7.53 30.92 -9.83
N VAL A 95 -8.28 31.84 -10.43
CA VAL A 95 -8.65 33.12 -9.81
C VAL A 95 -9.35 32.89 -8.46
N ALA A 96 -10.32 31.98 -8.40
CA ALA A 96 -11.02 31.65 -7.15
C ALA A 96 -10.08 31.06 -6.08
N LEU A 97 -9.06 30.27 -6.46
CA LEU A 97 -8.07 29.73 -5.53
C LEU A 97 -7.12 30.81 -5.01
N LEU A 98 -6.69 31.72 -5.89
CA LEU A 98 -5.87 32.87 -5.52
C LEU A 98 -6.60 33.80 -4.53
N GLU A 99 -7.90 34.06 -4.75
CA GLU A 99 -8.75 34.82 -3.83
C GLU A 99 -8.89 34.16 -2.44
N LYS A 100 -8.69 32.85 -2.35
CA LYS A 100 -8.69 32.10 -1.08
C LYS A 100 -7.32 32.07 -0.40
N GLY A 101 -6.32 32.77 -0.95
CA GLY A 101 -4.99 32.91 -0.36
C GLY A 101 -4.02 31.78 -0.69
N ILE A 102 -4.34 30.94 -1.67
CA ILE A 102 -3.39 29.95 -2.21
C ILE A 102 -2.44 30.67 -3.15
N ALA A 103 -1.13 30.48 -2.98
CA ALA A 103 -0.14 31.07 -3.87
C ALA A 103 -0.19 30.40 -5.26
N GLU A 104 0.06 31.17 -6.31
CA GLU A 104 0.11 30.64 -7.68
C GLU A 104 1.15 29.51 -7.83
N ALA A 105 2.28 29.61 -7.12
CA ALA A 105 3.33 28.59 -7.09
C ALA A 105 2.83 27.22 -6.58
N ASP A 106 1.78 27.21 -5.77
CA ASP A 106 1.20 26.01 -5.16
C ASP A 106 0.07 25.40 -6.00
N ILE A 107 -0.26 26.01 -7.13
CA ILE A 107 -1.22 25.51 -8.12
C ILE A 107 -0.43 24.96 -9.31
N GLN A 108 -0.58 23.66 -9.59
CA GLN A 108 0.15 22.99 -10.65
C GLN A 108 -0.79 22.14 -11.50
N THR A 109 -0.75 22.30 -12.82
CA THR A 109 -1.49 21.41 -13.73
C THR A 109 -0.80 20.05 -13.79
N THR A 110 -1.50 19.00 -13.38
CA THR A 110 -0.95 17.63 -13.35
C THR A 110 -1.33 16.82 -14.56
N SER A 111 -2.48 17.08 -15.19
CA SER A 111 -2.86 16.40 -16.42
C SER A 111 -3.74 17.24 -17.31
N PHE A 112 -3.59 17.07 -18.62
CA PHE A 112 -4.47 17.60 -19.64
C PHE A 112 -4.69 16.51 -20.69
N ASN A 113 -5.94 16.16 -20.95
CA ASN A 113 -6.29 15.11 -21.89
C ASN A 113 -7.47 15.54 -22.77
N ILE A 114 -7.40 15.17 -24.04
CA ILE A 114 -8.49 15.34 -25.00
C ILE A 114 -8.84 13.96 -25.54
N SER A 115 -10.11 13.58 -25.43
CA SER A 115 -10.62 12.30 -25.89
C SER A 115 -11.84 12.50 -26.81
N PRO A 116 -11.88 11.85 -27.99
CA PRO A 116 -13.07 11.88 -28.83
C PRO A 116 -14.18 11.01 -28.22
N GLN A 117 -15.37 11.57 -28.08
CA GLN A 117 -16.56 10.84 -27.68
C GLN A 117 -17.22 10.22 -28.90
N ARG A 118 -17.50 8.91 -28.84
CA ARG A 118 -18.13 8.18 -29.93
C ARG A 118 -19.48 7.63 -29.50
N GLU A 119 -20.47 7.77 -30.36
CA GLU A 119 -21.75 7.11 -30.20
C GLU A 119 -21.72 5.76 -30.92
N TYR A 120 -22.12 4.71 -30.20
CA TYR A 120 -22.21 3.35 -30.71
C TYR A 120 -23.68 2.97 -30.86
N LYS A 121 -24.13 2.76 -32.11
CA LYS A 121 -25.47 2.30 -32.43
C LYS A 121 -25.40 0.88 -33.00
N ALA A 122 -26.36 0.02 -32.64
CA ALA A 122 -26.39 -1.36 -33.13
C ALA A 122 -26.44 -1.38 -34.67
N ASN A 123 -25.59 -2.19 -35.30
CA ASN A 123 -25.43 -2.30 -36.76
C ASN A 123 -24.95 -1.03 -37.49
N HIS A 124 -24.40 -0.04 -36.78
CA HIS A 124 -23.78 1.14 -37.40
C HIS A 124 -22.31 1.29 -36.99
N PRO A 125 -21.44 1.85 -37.87
CA PRO A 125 -20.09 2.22 -37.49
C PRO A 125 -20.12 3.33 -36.42
N PRO A 126 -19.14 3.36 -35.49
CA PRO A 126 -19.09 4.38 -34.44
C PRO A 126 -18.87 5.77 -35.03
N VAL A 127 -19.71 6.72 -34.62
CA VAL A 127 -19.63 8.12 -35.07
C VAL A 127 -19.09 8.98 -33.95
N VAL A 128 -18.12 9.85 -34.24
CA VAL A 128 -17.63 10.84 -33.27
C VAL A 128 -18.69 11.92 -33.11
N ILE A 129 -19.22 12.07 -31.90
CA ILE A 129 -20.25 13.07 -31.56
C ILE A 129 -19.66 14.32 -30.92
N GLY A 130 -18.38 14.28 -30.54
CA GLY A 130 -17.67 15.45 -30.03
C GLY A 130 -16.37 15.07 -29.32
N PHE A 131 -15.84 16.02 -28.56
CA PHE A 131 -14.58 15.93 -27.85
C PHE A 131 -14.79 16.29 -26.39
N ASN A 132 -14.18 15.48 -25.54
CA ASN A 132 -14.17 15.65 -24.11
C ASN A 132 -12.75 16.04 -23.68
N VAL A 133 -12.64 17.20 -23.04
CA VAL A 133 -11.38 17.75 -22.55
C VAL A 133 -11.40 17.71 -21.03
N SER A 134 -10.40 17.07 -20.44
CA SER A 134 -10.18 17.06 -19.00
C SER A 134 -8.87 17.76 -18.66
N ASN A 135 -8.91 18.59 -17.63
CA ASN A 135 -7.73 19.21 -17.05
C ASN A 135 -7.76 19.00 -15.54
N MET A 136 -6.66 18.54 -14.97
CA MET A 136 -6.49 18.30 -13.54
C MET A 136 -5.39 19.19 -13.00
N LEU A 137 -5.67 19.85 -11.88
CA LEU A 137 -4.75 20.67 -11.14
C LEU A 137 -4.54 20.07 -9.76
N SER A 138 -3.31 20.08 -9.29
CA SER A 138 -2.96 19.82 -7.90
C SER A 138 -2.73 21.15 -7.19
N VAL A 139 -3.33 21.27 -6.02
CA VAL A 139 -3.24 22.41 -5.14
C VAL A 139 -2.56 21.96 -3.86
N THR A 140 -1.50 22.65 -3.47
CA THR A 140 -0.80 22.42 -2.20
C THR A 140 -1.19 23.52 -1.21
N ILE A 141 -1.61 23.12 -0.01
CA ILE A 141 -1.95 24.01 1.09
C ILE A 141 -0.91 23.77 2.19
N ARG A 142 -0.31 24.85 2.69
CA ARG A 142 0.69 24.86 3.76
C ARG A 142 0.22 25.73 4.92
#